data_AF-A0A453SQ03-F1
#
_entry.id   AF-A0A453SQ03-F1
#
_cell.length_a   1.000
_cell.length_b   1.000
_cell.length_c   1.000
_cell.angle_alpha   90.00
_cell.angle_beta   90.00
_cell.angle_gamma   90.00
#
_symmetry.space_group_name_H-M   'P 1'
#
loop_
_entity.id
_entity.type
_entity.pdbx_description
1 polymer ?
#
loop_
_entity_poly.entity_id
_entity_poly.type
_entity_poly.pdbx_seq_one_letter_code
_entity_poly.pdbx_strand_id
1 'polypeptide(L)'
;MCNLRLQAKLSDIELFLENGAAGAIREGSIQKLKHKQKQCTPLLSNKTRYQARKVHAESRPRVKGRFVSQAALLQKAAEKET
;
A
#
# COMPACT_ATOMS: atom_id res chain seq x y z
N MET A 1 16.65 5.97 -7.10
CA MET A 1 17.84 6.47 -6.35
C MET A 1 17.94 5.96 -4.91
N CYS A 2 16.85 5.81 -4.15
CA CYS A 2 16.95 5.33 -2.75
C CYS A 2 17.35 3.85 -2.58
N ASN A 3 16.98 2.96 -3.51
CA ASN A 3 17.27 1.52 -3.38
C ASN A 3 18.78 1.22 -3.48
N LEU A 4 19.50 1.87 -4.41
CA LEU A 4 20.95 1.69 -4.61
C LEU A 4 21.77 2.12 -3.38
N ARG A 5 21.40 3.23 -2.74
CA ARG A 5 22.06 3.73 -1.52
C ARG A 5 21.82 2.81 -0.32
N LEU A 6 20.66 2.18 -0.24
CA LEU A 6 20.34 1.23 0.84
C LEU A 6 21.00 -0.13 0.62
N GLN A 7 21.06 -0.61 -0.62
CA GLN A 7 21.80 -1.83 -0.98
C GLN A 7 23.29 -1.69 -0.63
N ALA A 8 23.92 -0.56 -1.01
CA ALA A 8 25.31 -0.28 -0.64
C ALA A 8 25.54 -0.25 0.89
N LYS A 9 24.58 0.27 1.65
CA LYS A 9 24.67 0.28 3.12
C LYS A 9 24.46 -1.10 3.75
N LEU A 10 23.73 -2.01 3.10
CA LEU A 10 23.58 -3.38 3.55
C LEU A 10 24.84 -4.21 3.26
N SER A 11 25.44 -4.04 2.09
CA SER A 11 26.72 -4.69 1.75
C SER A 11 27.87 -4.20 2.64
N ASP A 12 27.91 -2.90 2.97
CA ASP A 12 28.86 -2.35 3.95
C ASP A 12 28.74 -3.11 5.28
N ILE A 13 27.51 -3.34 5.75
CA ILE A 13 27.22 -4.03 7.03
C ILE A 13 27.66 -5.49 7.00
N GLU A 14 27.37 -6.20 5.90
CA GLU A 14 27.73 -7.62 5.72
C GLU A 14 29.26 -7.80 5.75
N LEU A 15 30.00 -6.90 5.09
CA LEU A 15 31.47 -6.87 5.12
C LEU A 15 32.04 -6.56 6.52
N PHE A 16 31.38 -5.71 7.33
CA PHE A 16 31.81 -5.44 8.70
C PHE A 16 31.50 -6.60 9.68
N LEU A 17 30.49 -7.43 9.39
CA LEU A 17 30.21 -8.65 10.16
C LEU A 17 31.24 -9.75 9.89
N GLU A 18 31.64 -9.95 8.61
CA GLU A 18 32.66 -10.94 8.23
C GLU A 18 34.04 -10.64 8.83
N ASN A 19 34.41 -9.36 8.92
CA ASN A 19 35.73 -8.94 9.40
C ASN A 19 35.83 -8.85 10.94
N GLY A 20 34.87 -9.41 11.69
CA GLY A 20 34.94 -9.48 13.16
C GLY A 20 34.71 -8.15 13.90
N ALA A 21 34.34 -7.07 13.20
CA ALA A 21 34.00 -5.77 13.79
C ALA A 21 32.55 -5.72 14.32
N ALA A 22 32.07 -6.86 14.86
CA ALA A 22 30.69 -7.06 15.30
C ALA A 22 30.22 -6.09 16.41
N GLY A 23 31.14 -5.38 17.06
CA GLY A 23 30.83 -4.36 18.08
C GLY A 23 30.26 -3.04 17.54
N ALA A 24 30.41 -2.73 16.24
CA ALA A 24 30.02 -1.42 15.69
C ALA A 24 28.55 -1.35 15.22
N ILE A 25 27.90 -2.48 14.99
CA ILE A 25 26.57 -2.53 14.37
C ILE A 25 25.55 -3.08 15.34
N ARG A 26 24.92 -2.17 16.08
CA ARG A 26 23.78 -2.50 16.95
C ARG A 26 22.61 -2.98 16.12
N GLU A 27 21.91 -4.02 16.57
CA GLU A 27 20.71 -4.60 15.91
C GLU A 27 19.68 -3.54 15.47
N GLY A 28 19.53 -2.47 16.26
CA GLY A 28 18.66 -1.35 15.94
C GLY A 28 19.04 -0.57 14.68
N SER A 29 20.31 -0.53 14.29
CA SER A 29 20.76 0.11 13.04
C SER A 29 20.36 -0.71 11.81
N ILE A 30 20.46 -2.04 11.91
CA ILE A 30 20.04 -2.98 10.85
C ILE A 30 18.52 -2.89 10.63
N GLN A 31 17.73 -2.87 11.72
CA GLN A 31 16.28 -2.76 11.63
C GLN A 31 15.84 -1.43 10.99
N LYS A 32 16.49 -0.31 11.34
CA LYS A 32 16.21 1.01 10.74
C LYS A 32 16.50 1.04 9.24
N LEU A 33 17.55 0.36 8.78
CA LEU A 33 17.87 0.27 7.35
C LEU A 33 16.84 -0.56 6.59
N LYS A 34 16.45 -1.72 7.13
CA LYS A 34 15.35 -2.54 6.58
C LYS A 34 14.03 -1.76 6.52
N HIS A 35 13.73 -0.95 7.54
CA HIS A 35 12.55 -0.07 7.54
C HIS A 35 12.61 1.00 6.44
N LYS A 36 13.75 1.68 6.26
CA LYS A 36 13.94 2.67 5.19
C LYS A 36 13.81 2.05 3.80
N GLN A 37 14.27 0.81 3.61
CA GLN A 37 14.15 0.08 2.34
C GLN A 37 12.70 -0.21 1.97
N LYS A 38 11.87 -0.61 2.95
CA LYS A 38 10.43 -0.82 2.77
C LYS A 38 9.69 0.45 2.34
N GLN A 39 10.16 1.63 2.74
CA GLN A 39 9.55 2.92 2.35
C GLN A 39 9.93 3.38 0.93
N CYS A 40 11.00 2.86 0.34
CA CYS A 40 11.52 3.36 -0.95
C CYS A 40 10.71 2.88 -2.16
N THR A 41 9.83 1.89 -1.98
CA THR A 41 8.88 1.45 -2.98
C THR A 41 7.48 1.79 -2.48
N PRO A 42 6.88 2.94 -2.86
CA PRO A 42 5.46 3.11 -2.65
C PRO A 42 4.74 1.91 -3.30
N LEU A 43 3.69 1.40 -2.65
CA LEU A 43 2.81 0.39 -3.22
C LEU A 43 2.06 1.00 -4.41
N LEU A 44 2.75 1.20 -5.53
CA LEU A 44 2.28 1.92 -6.71
C LEU A 44 1.30 1.09 -7.55
N SER A 45 0.84 -0.06 -7.02
CA SER A 45 -0.15 -0.85 -7.70
C SER A 45 -1.53 -0.41 -7.21
N ASN A 46 -2.27 0.31 -8.05
CA ASN A 46 -3.73 0.44 -7.96
C ASN A 46 -4.44 -0.90 -8.25
N LYS A 47 -3.83 -2.01 -7.82
CA LYS A 47 -4.37 -3.36 -7.92
C LYS A 47 -5.25 -3.59 -6.71
N THR A 48 -6.55 -3.62 -6.94
CA THR A 48 -7.52 -3.92 -5.89
C THR A 48 -7.33 -5.38 -5.46
N ARG A 49 -6.99 -5.61 -4.18
CA ARG A 49 -6.69 -6.95 -3.64
C ARG A 49 -7.88 -7.91 -3.76
N TYR A 50 -9.10 -7.39 -3.62
CA TYR A 50 -10.33 -8.17 -3.64
C TYR A 50 -11.13 -7.88 -4.91
N GLN A 51 -10.98 -8.72 -5.92
CA GLN A 51 -11.70 -8.59 -7.20
C GLN A 51 -13.22 -8.58 -7.00
N ALA A 52 -13.74 -9.44 -6.12
CA ALA A 52 -15.17 -9.47 -5.80
C ALA A 52 -15.71 -8.12 -5.27
N ARG A 53 -14.93 -7.42 -4.43
CA ARG A 53 -15.32 -6.08 -3.93
C ARG A 53 -15.30 -5.02 -5.02
N LYS A 54 -14.41 -5.15 -6.01
CA LYS A 54 -14.36 -4.28 -7.17
C LYS A 54 -15.62 -4.46 -8.04
N VAL A 55 -15.94 -5.71 -8.39
CA VAL A 55 -17.15 -6.05 -9.15
C VAL A 55 -18.41 -5.55 -8.46
N HIS A 56 -18.51 -5.75 -7.14
CA HIS A 56 -19.64 -5.25 -6.36
C HIS A 56 -19.69 -3.71 -6.33
N ALA A 57 -18.55 -3.02 -6.32
CA ALA A 57 -18.53 -1.55 -6.33
C ALA A 57 -18.91 -0.96 -7.70
N GLU A 58 -18.70 -1.72 -8.78
CA GLU A 58 -19.06 -1.38 -10.15
C GLU A 58 -20.56 -1.56 -10.43
N SER A 59 -21.19 -2.59 -9.85
CA SER A 59 -22.62 -2.86 -10.04
C SER A 59 -23.56 -2.00 -9.18
N ARG A 60 -23.07 -1.34 -8.13
CA ARG A 60 -23.91 -0.53 -7.23
C ARG A 60 -24.43 0.75 -7.90
N PRO A 61 -25.68 1.15 -7.60
CA PRO A 61 -26.26 2.39 -8.10
C PRO A 61 -25.53 3.63 -7.55
N ARG A 62 -25.26 4.60 -8.43
CA ARG A 62 -24.57 5.84 -8.11
C ARG A 62 -25.31 7.07 -8.62
N VAL A 63 -25.25 8.16 -7.84
CA VAL A 63 -25.68 9.50 -8.28
C VAL A 63 -24.52 10.46 -7.99
N LYS A 64 -24.05 11.17 -9.02
CA LYS A 64 -22.89 12.08 -8.93
C LYS A 64 -21.64 11.42 -8.28
N GLY A 65 -21.37 10.17 -8.65
CA GLY A 65 -20.21 9.40 -8.15
C GLY A 65 -20.36 8.80 -6.74
N ARG A 66 -21.43 9.14 -6.00
CA ARG A 66 -21.70 8.63 -4.65
C ARG A 66 -22.66 7.44 -4.70
N PHE A 67 -22.52 6.52 -3.76
CA PHE A 67 -23.50 5.44 -3.59
C PHE A 67 -24.82 6.02 -3.08
N VAL A 68 -25.91 5.48 -3.62
CA VAL A 68 -27.27 5.86 -3.21
C VAL A 68 -27.81 4.83 -2.21
N SER A 69 -28.62 5.28 -1.25
CA SER A 69 -29.36 4.36 -0.38
C SER A 69 -30.48 3.69 -1.19
N GLN A 70 -30.83 2.45 -0.82
CA GLN A 70 -31.90 1.73 -1.50
C GLN A 70 -33.25 2.46 -1.36
N ALA A 71 -33.51 3.05 -0.19
CA ALA A 71 -34.71 3.85 0.06
C ALA A 71 -34.83 5.05 -0.90
N ALA A 72 -33.74 5.79 -1.10
CA ALA A 72 -33.74 6.93 -2.02
C ALA A 72 -33.88 6.49 -3.49
N LEU A 73 -33.42 5.29 -3.85
CA LEU A 73 -33.58 4.74 -5.19
C LEU A 73 -35.05 4.39 -5.48
N LEU A 74 -35.73 3.77 -4.52
CA LEU A 74 -37.15 3.43 -4.62
C LEU A 74 -38.04 4.68 -4.71
N GLN A 75 -37.76 5.71 -3.92
CA GLN A 75 -38.49 6.99 -4.00
C GLN A 75 -38.38 7.62 -5.39
N LYS A 76 -37.17 7.64 -5.97
CA LYS A 76 -36.97 8.14 -7.34
C LYS A 76 -37.59 7.29 -8.42
N ALA A 77 -37.78 5.99 -8.18
CA ALA A 77 -38.51 5.14 -9.11
C ALA A 77 -40.01 5.46 -9.06
N ALA A 78 -40.57 5.62 -7.85
CA ALA A 78 -41.96 6.00 -7.65
C ALA A 78 -42.30 7.39 -8.26
N GLU A 79 -41.40 8.38 -8.10
CA GLU A 79 -41.55 9.71 -8.71
C GLU A 79 -41.50 9.72 -10.25
N LYS A 80 -40.95 8.68 -10.88
CA LYS A 80 -40.87 8.58 -12.35
C LYS A 80 -42.06 7.87 -12.97
N GLU A 81 -42.83 7.15 -12.17
CA GLU A 81 -44.01 6.39 -12.59
C GLU A 81 -45.29 7.24 -12.55
N THR A 82 -45.23 8.44 -11.96
CA THR A 82 -46.29 9.46 -11.89
C THR A 82 -46.01 10.61 -12.86
#